data_AF-A0A9D6FLU1-F1
#
_entry.id   AF-A0A9D6FLU1-F1
#
_cell.length_a   1.000
_cell.length_b   1.000
_cell.length_c   1.000
_cell.angle_alpha   90.00
_cell.angle_beta   90.00
_cell.angle_gamma   90.00
#
_symmetry.space_group_name_H-M   'P 1'
#
loop_
_entity.id
_entity.type
_entity.pdbx_description
1 polymer ?
#
loop_
_entity_poly.entity_id
_entity_poly.type
_entity_poly.pdbx_seq_one_letter_code
_entity_poly.pdbx_strand_id
1 'polypeptide(L)'
;MKRRSRRSRSRVILQDLTPCTVDWVKGHVVLIDQTQLPARLVTLRLVSVDMVREAIRSLRVRGAPAIGVAAALGVLLVLNGRRRDSTTALVRRVRQAASRLESARPTAVNLAWALRRMVSCAEKSKELAPAIFRKSLEREALLIRDEDRRLCREISRHGAGLLRSGDSVLTHCNAGALATAGMGTALGVVYEAARSGKKLSVYVGETRPLLQGARLSAWELMRRKIGVTLITDSMVASVMRQGRVDKVVVGADRIAANGDTANKIGTYSIACLARLHKIPFYVAAPSSTFDFSIPDGRHIPIEERAPQEITAPFGRPTAPKGVKVFNPAFDVTPAGLITAIITERGIARPPFKTSLRHLLGRRRDERGGTKGVGSGTLDVGRRTNEVRRTRHEARSTNVLP
;
A
#
# COMPACT_ATOMS: atom_id res chain seq x y z
N MET A 1 29.37 33.89 -37.15
CA MET A 1 29.95 33.59 -35.82
C MET A 1 28.99 34.09 -34.73
N LYS A 2 28.82 33.33 -33.64
CA LYS A 2 27.96 33.57 -32.44
C LYS A 2 26.46 33.24 -32.55
N ARG A 3 26.17 31.94 -32.60
CA ARG A 3 24.94 31.34 -32.05
C ARG A 3 24.93 31.55 -30.52
N ARG A 4 23.94 32.28 -29.99
CA ARG A 4 23.69 32.35 -28.54
C ARG A 4 23.08 31.03 -28.07
N SER A 5 23.90 30.28 -27.35
CA SER A 5 23.56 29.07 -26.60
C SER A 5 22.37 29.32 -25.66
N ARG A 6 21.23 28.68 -25.96
CA ARG A 6 20.14 28.47 -25.00
C ARG A 6 20.64 27.47 -23.95
N ARG A 7 21.18 27.97 -22.84
CA ARG A 7 21.46 27.17 -21.65
C ARG A 7 20.14 26.53 -21.19
N SER A 8 20.06 25.21 -21.35
CA SER A 8 19.10 24.33 -20.70
C SER A 8 19.12 24.61 -19.19
N ARG A 9 18.09 25.30 -18.69
CA ARG A 9 17.82 25.34 -17.25
C ARG A 9 17.26 23.98 -16.86
N SER A 10 18.15 23.05 -16.53
CA SER A 10 17.83 21.87 -15.75
C SER A 10 17.08 22.32 -14.50
N ARG A 11 15.76 22.12 -14.47
CA ARG A 11 14.94 22.34 -13.27
C ARG A 11 15.44 21.36 -12.21
N VAL A 12 16.24 21.88 -11.28
CA VAL A 12 16.53 21.21 -10.02
C VAL A 12 15.20 21.01 -9.32
N ILE A 13 14.69 19.78 -9.34
CA ILE A 13 13.63 19.37 -8.42
C ILE A 13 14.26 19.50 -7.05
N LEU A 14 13.82 20.48 -6.26
CA LEU A 14 14.21 20.60 -4.86
C LEU A 14 13.94 19.26 -4.19
N GLN A 15 14.99 18.63 -3.65
CA GLN A 15 14.85 17.42 -2.86
C GLN A 15 13.83 17.69 -1.76
N ASP A 16 12.77 16.87 -1.69
CA ASP A 16 11.86 16.93 -0.57
C ASP A 16 12.63 16.52 0.70
N LEU A 17 12.89 17.50 1.56
CA LEU A 17 13.57 17.32 2.85
C LEU A 17 12.60 16.85 3.96
N THR A 18 11.43 16.32 3.61
CA THR A 18 10.54 15.69 4.59
C THR A 18 11.24 14.46 5.19
N PRO A 19 11.34 14.36 6.53
CA PRO A 19 11.82 13.14 7.19
C PRO A 19 11.00 11.92 6.77
N CYS A 20 11.56 10.72 6.92
CA CYS A 20 10.76 9.52 6.74
C CYS A 20 9.60 9.49 7.75
N THR A 21 8.43 9.06 7.29
CA THR A 21 7.21 8.92 8.10
C THR A 21 7.45 8.08 9.34
N VAL A 22 8.21 6.99 9.19
CA VAL A 22 8.61 6.08 10.26
C VAL A 22 9.97 5.48 9.90
N ASP A 23 10.88 5.45 10.87
CA ASP A 23 12.20 4.83 10.72
C ASP A 23 12.78 4.32 12.06
N TRP A 24 13.86 3.56 11.98
CA TRP A 24 14.63 3.06 13.11
C TRP A 24 15.94 3.85 13.23
N VAL A 25 16.06 4.63 14.30
CA VAL A 25 17.21 5.53 14.51
C VAL A 25 17.79 5.30 15.89
N LYS A 26 19.06 4.90 15.94
CA LYS A 26 19.85 4.75 17.19
C LYS A 26 19.11 3.95 18.28
N GLY A 27 18.44 2.85 17.91
CA GLY A 27 17.74 1.96 18.87
C GLY A 27 16.30 2.38 19.23
N HIS A 28 15.72 3.31 18.48
CA HIS A 28 14.38 3.83 18.72
C HIS A 28 13.55 3.94 17.44
N VAL A 29 12.23 3.88 17.59
CA VAL A 29 11.31 4.22 16.51
C VAL A 29 11.20 5.73 16.44
N VAL A 30 11.43 6.30 15.26
CA VAL A 30 11.23 7.72 14.99
C VAL A 30 10.11 7.86 13.98
N LEU A 31 9.11 8.69 14.25
CA LEU A 31 7.99 8.90 13.32
C LEU A 31 7.49 10.34 13.32
N ILE A 32 6.86 10.75 12.22
CA ILE A 32 6.16 12.04 12.10
C ILE A 32 4.83 11.95 12.84
N ASP A 33 4.53 12.93 13.70
CA ASP A 33 3.20 13.07 14.30
C ASP A 33 2.23 13.70 13.30
N GLN A 34 1.47 12.84 12.60
CA GLN A 34 0.51 13.25 11.60
C GLN A 34 -0.69 14.02 12.18
N THR A 35 -0.91 13.98 13.51
CA THR A 35 -1.99 14.74 14.16
C THR A 35 -1.69 16.24 14.22
N GLN A 36 -0.42 16.64 14.09
CA GLN A 36 0.01 18.03 14.15
C GLN A 36 0.10 18.71 12.77
N LEU A 37 0.03 17.93 11.70
CA LEU A 37 -0.04 18.45 10.34
C LEU A 37 -1.43 19.03 10.03
N PRO A 38 -1.53 20.09 9.20
CA PRO A 38 -0.45 20.72 8.43
C PRO A 38 0.31 21.81 9.21
N ALA A 39 -0.16 22.18 10.41
CA ALA A 39 0.34 23.34 11.14
C ALA A 39 1.80 23.18 11.60
N ARG A 40 2.18 21.99 12.06
CA ARG A 40 3.52 21.71 12.57
C ARG A 40 4.01 20.34 12.13
N LEU A 41 5.21 20.31 11.55
CA LEU A 41 5.95 19.08 11.32
C LEU A 41 6.70 18.71 12.61
N VAL A 42 6.18 17.75 13.36
CA VAL A 42 6.79 17.25 14.61
C VAL A 42 7.24 15.81 14.42
N THR A 43 8.45 15.50 14.86
CA THR A 43 8.99 14.14 14.86
C THR A 43 9.07 13.63 16.29
N LEU A 44 8.53 12.45 16.53
CA LEU A 44 8.52 11.77 17.82
C LEU A 44 9.61 10.71 17.86
N ARG A 45 10.25 10.57 19.02
CA ARG A 45 11.14 9.46 19.36
C ARG A 45 10.42 8.54 20.34
N LEU A 46 10.06 7.35 19.90
CA LEU A 46 9.34 6.37 20.70
C LEU A 46 10.32 5.32 21.23
N VAL A 47 10.34 5.16 22.55
CA VAL A 47 11.34 4.34 23.26
C VAL A 47 10.74 3.10 23.92
N SER A 48 9.41 2.95 23.89
CA SER A 48 8.71 1.78 24.43
C SER A 48 7.60 1.27 23.49
N VAL A 49 7.24 0.00 23.65
CA VAL A 49 6.11 -0.63 22.91
C VAL A 49 4.80 0.12 23.15
N ASP A 50 4.59 0.65 24.36
CA ASP A 50 3.40 1.42 24.69
C ASP A 50 3.30 2.75 23.96
N MET A 51 4.43 3.43 23.79
CA MET A 51 4.46 4.66 22.99
C MET A 51 4.10 4.38 21.52
N VAL A 52 4.58 3.26 20.95
CA VAL A 52 4.22 2.86 19.58
C VAL A 52 2.74 2.49 19.49
N ARG A 53 2.23 1.72 20.46
CA ARG A 53 0.81 1.37 20.55
C ARG A 53 -0.07 2.62 20.64
N GLU A 54 0.30 3.59 21.49
CA GLU A 54 -0.41 4.87 21.62
C GLU A 54 -0.39 5.62 20.28
N ALA A 55 0.78 5.76 19.66
CA ALA A 55 0.92 6.48 18.39
C ALA A 55 0.08 5.88 17.26
N ILE A 56 -0.08 4.55 17.21
CA ILE A 56 -0.97 3.86 16.26
C ILE A 56 -2.44 4.13 16.60
N ARG A 57 -2.81 4.05 17.89
CA ARG A 57 -4.19 4.23 18.36
C ARG A 57 -4.70 5.65 18.20
N SER A 58 -3.88 6.66 18.51
CA SER A 58 -4.21 8.09 18.39
C SER A 58 -3.95 8.67 17.01
N LEU A 59 -3.63 7.81 16.02
CA LEU A 59 -3.37 8.18 14.62
C LEU A 59 -2.19 9.15 14.42
N ARG A 60 -1.23 9.21 15.35
CA ARG A 60 0.05 9.91 15.13
C ARG A 60 0.79 9.29 13.96
N VAL A 61 0.73 7.97 13.83
CA VAL A 61 1.10 7.25 12.61
C VAL A 61 -0.13 6.56 12.02
N ARG A 62 -0.37 6.77 10.74
CA ARG A 62 -1.48 6.12 10.03
C ARG A 62 -1.13 5.81 8.58
N GLY A 63 -2.00 5.02 7.94
CA GLY A 63 -1.75 4.41 6.64
C GLY A 63 -1.38 2.95 6.85
N ALA A 64 -2.04 2.04 6.13
CA ALA A 64 -1.91 0.62 6.41
C ALA A 64 -0.43 0.15 6.38
N PRO A 65 0.40 0.55 5.38
CA PRO A 65 1.80 0.17 5.40
C PRO A 65 2.63 0.81 6.52
N ALA A 66 2.48 2.11 6.77
CA ALA A 66 3.22 2.80 7.84
C ALA A 66 2.93 2.22 9.24
N ILE A 67 1.68 1.84 9.53
CA ILE A 67 1.31 1.18 10.79
C ILE A 67 2.03 -0.16 10.92
N GLY A 68 2.07 -0.98 9.85
CA GLY A 68 2.77 -2.27 9.86
C GLY A 68 4.27 -2.11 10.13
N VAL A 69 4.91 -1.14 9.47
CA VAL A 69 6.34 -0.84 9.68
C VAL A 69 6.59 -0.33 11.11
N ALA A 70 5.77 0.60 11.61
CA ALA A 70 5.89 1.12 12.97
C ALA A 70 5.78 0.00 14.01
N ALA A 71 4.84 -0.93 13.83
CA ALA A 71 4.67 -2.07 14.71
C ALA A 71 5.86 -3.03 14.67
N ALA A 72 6.38 -3.36 13.47
CA ALA A 72 7.55 -4.22 13.33
C ALA A 72 8.79 -3.64 14.02
N LEU A 73 9.05 -2.34 13.81
CA LEU A 73 10.15 -1.65 14.50
C LEU A 73 9.88 -1.53 16.01
N GLY A 74 8.62 -1.32 16.40
CA GLY A 74 8.20 -1.27 17.81
C GLY A 74 8.47 -2.55 18.58
N VAL A 75 8.39 -3.72 17.93
CA VAL A 75 8.78 -5.00 18.54
C VAL A 75 10.24 -5.00 18.98
N LEU A 76 11.16 -4.36 18.24
CA LEU A 76 12.58 -4.31 18.62
C LEU A 76 12.83 -3.61 19.96
N LEU A 77 11.93 -2.72 20.38
CA LEU A 77 12.07 -1.98 21.64
C LEU A 77 12.09 -2.91 22.87
N VAL A 78 11.55 -4.14 22.76
CA VAL A 78 11.66 -5.11 23.86
C VAL A 78 13.07 -5.60 24.12
N LEU A 79 13.99 -5.43 23.16
CA LEU A 79 15.38 -5.88 23.25
C LEU A 79 16.28 -4.89 24.01
N ASN A 80 15.85 -3.63 24.12
CA ASN A 80 16.62 -2.53 24.72
C ASN A 80 16.90 -2.77 26.21
N GLY A 81 18.16 -2.60 26.62
CA GLY A 81 18.59 -2.76 28.02
C GLY A 81 18.70 -4.21 28.52
N ARG A 82 18.43 -5.22 27.68
CA ARG A 82 18.29 -6.62 28.11
C ARG A 82 19.48 -7.53 27.82
N ARG A 83 20.72 -7.06 27.95
CA ARG A 83 21.90 -7.79 27.42
C ARG A 83 22.08 -9.23 27.95
N ARG A 84 21.53 -9.54 29.12
CA ARG A 84 21.66 -10.85 29.81
C ARG A 84 20.47 -11.79 29.62
N ASP A 85 19.39 -11.36 28.97
CA ASP A 85 18.21 -12.22 28.76
C ASP A 85 18.53 -13.40 27.82
N SER A 86 18.07 -14.60 28.17
CA SER A 86 18.14 -15.79 27.31
C SER A 86 17.23 -15.66 26.09
N THR A 87 17.52 -16.41 25.02
CA THR A 87 16.69 -16.39 23.79
C THR A 87 15.22 -16.74 24.09
N THR A 88 14.97 -17.73 24.94
CA THR A 88 13.62 -18.11 25.38
C THR A 88 12.87 -16.95 26.04
N ALA A 89 13.54 -16.19 26.91
CA ALA A 89 12.95 -15.01 27.53
C ALA A 89 12.64 -13.90 26.50
N LEU A 90 13.53 -13.70 25.52
CA LEU A 90 13.34 -12.72 24.45
C LEU A 90 12.17 -13.10 23.52
N VAL A 91 12.03 -14.37 23.15
CA VAL A 91 10.90 -14.87 22.33
C VAL A 91 9.57 -14.58 23.03
N ARG A 92 9.46 -14.89 24.33
CA ARG A 92 8.25 -14.58 25.12
C ARG A 92 7.92 -13.08 25.09
N ARG A 93 8.92 -12.21 25.20
CA ARG A 93 8.73 -10.75 25.13
C ARG A 93 8.29 -10.27 23.75
N VAL A 94 8.84 -10.85 22.68
CA VAL A 94 8.40 -10.57 21.31
C VAL A 94 6.92 -10.91 21.13
N ARG A 95 6.48 -12.10 21.59
CA ARG A 95 5.06 -12.50 21.54
C ARG A 95 4.17 -11.53 22.31
N GLN A 96 4.57 -11.14 23.53
CA GLN A 96 3.83 -10.18 24.35
C GLN A 96 3.72 -8.80 23.68
N ALA A 97 4.81 -8.29 23.10
CA ALA A 97 4.79 -7.01 22.39
C ALA A 97 3.92 -7.06 21.14
N ALA A 98 3.96 -8.16 20.38
CA ALA A 98 3.10 -8.35 19.22
C ALA A 98 1.62 -8.30 19.61
N SER A 99 1.20 -9.09 20.60
CA SER A 99 -0.18 -9.07 21.09
C SER A 99 -0.61 -7.67 21.59
N ARG A 100 0.27 -6.98 22.31
CA ARG A 100 0.01 -5.62 22.82
C ARG A 100 -0.15 -4.60 21.69
N LEU A 101 0.66 -4.67 20.64
CA LEU A 101 0.58 -3.79 19.47
C LEU A 101 -0.64 -4.09 18.60
N GLU A 102 -1.00 -5.37 18.42
CA GLU A 102 -2.16 -5.78 17.63
C GLU A 102 -3.47 -5.20 18.19
N SER A 103 -3.57 -5.10 19.51
CA SER A 103 -4.71 -4.47 20.20
C SER A 103 -4.91 -2.98 19.89
N ALA A 104 -3.93 -2.30 19.27
CA ALA A 104 -4.07 -0.89 18.93
C ALA A 104 -5.19 -0.65 17.92
N ARG A 105 -5.26 -1.49 16.88
CA ARG A 105 -6.24 -1.42 15.77
C ARG A 105 -6.46 -2.81 15.15
N PRO A 106 -7.29 -3.69 15.76
CA PRO A 106 -7.42 -5.10 15.35
C PRO A 106 -7.87 -5.34 13.90
N THR A 107 -8.54 -4.37 13.27
CA THR A 107 -9.03 -4.46 11.89
C THR A 107 -7.94 -4.18 10.83
N ALA A 108 -6.77 -3.67 11.23
CA ALA A 108 -5.70 -3.30 10.32
C ALA A 108 -4.88 -4.53 9.88
N VAL A 109 -5.08 -5.00 8.64
CA VAL A 109 -4.44 -6.22 8.12
C VAL A 109 -2.91 -6.11 8.09
N ASN A 110 -2.37 -4.97 7.66
CA ASN A 110 -0.93 -4.75 7.59
C ASN A 110 -0.25 -4.74 8.98
N LEU A 111 -0.97 -4.32 10.03
CA LEU A 111 -0.51 -4.41 11.41
C LEU A 111 -0.34 -5.87 11.80
N ALA A 112 -1.41 -6.67 11.65
CA ALA A 112 -1.41 -8.07 12.00
C ALA A 112 -0.39 -8.88 11.15
N TRP A 113 -0.28 -8.57 9.85
CA TRP A 113 0.72 -9.17 8.95
C TRP A 113 2.16 -8.93 9.44
N ALA A 114 2.51 -7.68 9.76
CA ALA A 114 3.86 -7.33 10.19
C ALA A 114 4.22 -8.00 11.52
N LEU A 115 3.27 -8.00 12.46
CA LEU A 115 3.43 -8.64 13.77
C LEU A 115 3.58 -10.15 13.67
N ARG A 116 2.75 -10.83 12.86
CA ARG A 116 2.89 -12.27 12.60
C ARG A 116 4.25 -12.62 11.98
N ARG A 117 4.75 -11.78 11.07
CA ARG A 117 6.07 -11.95 10.45
C ARG A 117 7.20 -11.83 11.47
N MET A 118 7.13 -10.86 12.38
CA MET A 118 8.09 -10.70 13.47
C MET A 118 8.06 -11.87 14.46
N VAL A 119 6.86 -12.33 14.86
CA VAL A 119 6.70 -13.52 15.71
C VAL A 119 7.27 -14.76 15.02
N SER A 120 6.96 -14.98 13.74
CA SER A 120 7.49 -16.12 12.98
C SER A 120 9.02 -16.10 12.89
N CYS A 121 9.64 -14.93 12.72
CA CYS A 121 11.10 -14.78 12.75
C CYS A 121 11.68 -15.16 14.12
N ALA A 122 11.03 -14.73 15.21
CA ALA A 122 11.43 -15.11 16.56
C ALA A 122 11.33 -16.61 16.80
N GLU A 123 10.24 -17.26 16.37
CA GLU A 123 10.08 -18.71 16.50
C GLU A 123 11.14 -19.50 15.74
N LYS A 124 11.44 -19.11 14.49
CA LYS A 124 12.47 -19.76 13.67
C LYS A 124 13.88 -19.56 14.22
N SER A 125 14.09 -18.51 15.02
CA SER A 125 15.38 -18.14 15.58
C SER A 125 15.55 -18.55 17.05
N LYS A 126 14.58 -19.25 17.65
CA LYS A 126 14.50 -19.47 19.11
C LYS A 126 15.64 -20.30 19.71
N GLU A 127 16.27 -21.15 18.90
CA GLU A 127 17.41 -21.99 19.30
C GLU A 127 18.77 -21.29 19.07
N LEU A 128 18.77 -20.10 18.47
CA LEU A 128 20.00 -19.35 18.22
C LEU A 128 20.48 -18.64 19.50
N ALA A 129 21.80 -18.43 19.60
CA ALA A 129 22.39 -17.64 20.67
C ALA A 129 21.77 -16.23 20.74
N PRO A 130 21.63 -15.61 21.94
CA PRO A 130 20.92 -14.34 22.10
C PRO A 130 21.40 -13.20 21.19
N ALA A 131 22.71 -13.14 20.91
CA ALA A 131 23.29 -12.15 20.01
C ALA A 131 22.83 -12.32 18.56
N ILE A 132 22.73 -13.58 18.09
CA ILE A 132 22.28 -13.90 16.72
C ILE A 132 20.76 -13.67 16.62
N PHE A 133 19.99 -14.11 17.62
CA PHE A 133 18.54 -13.87 17.69
C PHE A 133 18.18 -12.37 17.53
N ARG A 134 18.88 -11.49 18.26
CA ARG A 134 18.68 -10.03 18.17
C ARG A 134 18.90 -9.50 16.77
N LYS A 135 20.00 -9.93 16.13
CA LYS A 135 20.34 -9.53 14.76
C LYS A 135 19.30 -10.03 13.76
N SER A 136 18.77 -11.25 13.93
CA SER A 136 17.69 -11.78 13.09
C SER A 136 16.42 -10.95 13.18
N LEU A 137 16.01 -10.58 14.40
CA LEU A 137 14.84 -9.73 14.64
C LEU A 137 15.02 -8.33 14.05
N GLU A 138 16.17 -7.69 14.31
CA GLU A 138 16.46 -6.36 13.77
C GLU A 138 16.47 -6.38 12.23
N ARG A 139 17.14 -7.37 11.62
CA ARG A 139 17.14 -7.54 10.17
C ARG A 139 15.73 -7.72 9.62
N GLU A 140 14.88 -8.51 10.26
CA GLU A 140 13.51 -8.74 9.79
C GLU A 140 12.65 -7.47 9.83
N ALA A 141 12.74 -6.69 10.91
CA ALA A 141 11.98 -5.45 11.04
C ALA A 141 12.43 -4.39 10.03
N LEU A 142 13.75 -4.25 9.82
CA LEU A 142 14.30 -3.36 8.80
C LEU A 142 13.94 -3.85 7.39
N LEU A 143 13.92 -5.16 7.15
CA LEU A 143 13.49 -5.73 5.89
C LEU A 143 12.01 -5.42 5.59
N ILE A 144 11.11 -5.46 6.57
CA ILE A 144 9.71 -5.05 6.40
C ILE A 144 9.62 -3.58 5.94
N ARG A 145 10.39 -2.68 6.56
CA ARG A 145 10.47 -1.25 6.17
C ARG A 145 11.00 -1.09 4.74
N ASP A 146 12.11 -1.74 4.43
CA ASP A 146 12.81 -1.56 3.15
C ASP A 146 12.06 -2.23 1.99
N GLU A 147 11.36 -3.33 2.25
CA GLU A 147 10.40 -3.90 1.33
C GLU A 147 9.27 -2.91 1.02
N ASP A 148 8.65 -2.29 2.02
CA ASP A 148 7.59 -1.28 1.79
C ASP A 148 8.08 -0.12 0.91
N ARG A 149 9.30 0.39 1.16
CA ARG A 149 9.94 1.41 0.32
C ARG A 149 10.08 0.95 -1.13
N ARG A 150 10.52 -0.29 -1.35
CA ARG A 150 10.65 -0.88 -2.69
C ARG A 150 9.29 -1.05 -3.36
N LEU A 151 8.30 -1.59 -2.63
CA LEU A 151 6.94 -1.78 -3.13
C LEU A 151 6.33 -0.45 -3.60
N CYS A 152 6.43 0.60 -2.78
CA CYS A 152 5.98 1.95 -3.12
C CYS A 152 6.63 2.47 -4.41
N ARG A 153 7.95 2.26 -4.57
CA ARG A 153 8.69 2.68 -5.77
C ARG A 153 8.18 1.99 -7.03
N GLU A 154 8.02 0.67 -7.00
CA GLU A 154 7.56 -0.09 -8.17
C GLU A 154 6.10 0.21 -8.53
N ILE A 155 5.21 0.34 -7.52
CA ILE A 155 3.82 0.79 -7.74
C ILE A 155 3.82 2.16 -8.43
N SER A 156 4.61 3.09 -7.92
CA SER A 156 4.72 4.45 -8.45
C SER A 156 5.22 4.44 -9.89
N ARG A 157 6.26 3.64 -10.19
CA ARG A 157 6.83 3.48 -11.53
C ARG A 157 5.82 2.92 -12.52
N HIS A 158 5.12 1.85 -12.15
CA HIS A 158 4.09 1.25 -13.02
C HIS A 158 2.95 2.23 -13.27
N GLY A 159 2.42 2.85 -12.22
CA GLY A 159 1.30 3.77 -12.34
C GLY A 159 1.63 5.07 -13.08
N ALA A 160 2.87 5.56 -12.98
CA ALA A 160 3.28 6.81 -13.63
C ALA A 160 3.11 6.74 -15.16
N GLY A 161 3.20 5.55 -15.76
CA GLY A 161 2.95 5.32 -17.18
C GLY A 161 1.49 5.57 -17.61
N LEU A 162 0.53 5.53 -16.68
CA LEU A 162 -0.90 5.75 -16.96
C LEU A 162 -1.28 7.24 -17.00
N LEU A 163 -0.41 8.12 -16.50
CA LEU A 163 -0.61 9.56 -16.48
C LEU A 163 0.11 10.22 -17.66
N ARG A 164 -0.51 11.22 -18.28
CA ARG A 164 0.08 12.04 -19.34
C ARG A 164 0.41 13.43 -18.81
N SER A 165 1.37 14.10 -19.45
CA SER A 165 1.62 15.51 -19.12
C SER A 165 0.40 16.34 -19.53
N GLY A 166 -0.09 17.18 -18.63
CA GLY A 166 -1.34 17.92 -18.76
C GLY A 166 -2.50 17.31 -17.96
N ASP A 167 -2.41 16.04 -17.54
CA ASP A 167 -3.48 15.39 -16.79
C ASP A 167 -3.74 16.10 -15.45
N SER A 168 -5.03 16.24 -15.13
CA SER A 168 -5.57 16.62 -13.83
C SER A 168 -6.06 15.38 -13.10
N VAL A 169 -5.37 15.02 -12.01
CA VAL A 169 -5.62 13.77 -11.27
C VAL A 169 -6.45 14.07 -10.03
N LEU A 170 -7.56 13.36 -9.82
CA LEU A 170 -8.29 13.38 -8.56
C LEU A 170 -7.82 12.25 -7.65
N THR A 171 -7.66 12.54 -6.36
CA THR A 171 -7.33 11.57 -5.33
C THR A 171 -8.16 11.77 -4.07
N HIS A 172 -8.16 10.77 -3.20
CA HIS A 172 -8.98 10.73 -1.99
C HIS A 172 -8.18 10.16 -0.82
N CYS A 173 -8.46 10.61 0.40
CA CYS A 173 -7.68 10.30 1.60
C CYS A 173 -6.23 10.78 1.48
N ASN A 174 -5.33 10.09 2.18
CA ASN A 174 -3.91 10.15 1.97
C ASN A 174 -3.32 8.76 1.74
N ALA A 175 -2.88 8.51 0.52
CA ALA A 175 -2.13 7.32 0.10
C ALA A 175 -0.75 7.72 -0.48
N GLY A 176 -0.13 8.71 0.17
CA GLY A 176 1.21 9.21 -0.14
C GLY A 176 2.29 8.77 0.84
N ALA A 177 3.36 9.54 0.90
CA ALA A 177 4.56 9.22 1.67
C ALA A 177 4.24 9.08 3.16
N LEU A 178 3.36 9.93 3.69
CA LEU A 178 2.93 9.88 5.09
C LEU A 178 2.10 8.63 5.43
N ALA A 179 1.62 7.87 4.45
CA ALA A 179 0.88 6.64 4.67
C ALA A 179 1.76 5.37 4.61
N THR A 180 3.05 5.51 4.25
CA THR A 180 3.98 4.40 4.06
C THR A 180 5.36 4.71 4.65
N ALA A 181 6.32 3.77 4.58
CA ALA A 181 7.73 4.03 4.89
C ALA A 181 8.52 4.59 3.68
N GLY A 182 7.87 4.63 2.51
CA GLY A 182 8.43 5.11 1.24
C GLY A 182 7.69 6.33 0.69
N MET A 183 7.56 6.39 -0.64
CA MET A 183 6.98 7.54 -1.34
C MET A 183 5.45 7.50 -1.47
N GLY A 184 4.78 6.52 -0.86
CA GLY A 184 3.35 6.28 -1.02
C GLY A 184 2.98 5.37 -2.18
N THR A 185 1.66 5.18 -2.37
CA THR A 185 1.09 4.40 -3.47
C THR A 185 0.44 5.33 -4.48
N ALA A 186 -0.77 5.81 -4.23
CA ALA A 186 -1.52 6.66 -5.15
C ALA A 186 -0.82 8.00 -5.41
N LEU A 187 -0.38 8.69 -4.34
CA LEU A 187 0.40 9.91 -4.55
C LEU A 187 1.83 9.59 -5.01
N GLY A 188 2.35 8.40 -4.70
CA GLY A 188 3.62 7.92 -5.25
C GLY A 188 3.60 7.90 -6.79
N VAL A 189 2.51 7.43 -7.40
CA VAL A 189 2.28 7.50 -8.86
C VAL A 189 2.36 8.94 -9.39
N VAL A 190 1.74 9.88 -8.68
CA VAL A 190 1.77 11.31 -9.03
C VAL A 190 3.19 11.88 -8.88
N TYR A 191 3.90 11.53 -7.81
CA TYR A 191 5.27 11.98 -7.55
C TYR A 191 6.23 11.49 -8.62
N GLU A 192 6.12 10.23 -8.99
CA GLU A 192 6.97 9.61 -9.99
C GLU A 192 6.71 10.19 -11.38
N ALA A 193 5.45 10.42 -11.74
CA ALA A 193 5.08 11.09 -12.98
C ALA A 193 5.59 12.54 -13.03
N ALA A 194 5.45 13.30 -11.94
CA ALA A 194 5.99 14.66 -11.85
C ALA A 194 7.53 14.67 -11.92
N ARG A 195 8.19 13.72 -11.24
CA ARG A 195 9.65 13.53 -11.26
C ARG A 195 10.15 13.19 -12.66
N SER A 196 9.36 12.48 -13.47
CA SER A 196 9.67 12.20 -14.87
C SER A 196 9.41 13.40 -15.81
N GLY A 197 9.15 14.60 -15.27
CA GLY A 197 8.97 15.83 -16.03
C GLY A 197 7.54 16.10 -16.52
N LYS A 198 6.55 15.25 -16.18
CA LYS A 198 5.15 15.49 -16.55
C LYS A 198 4.60 16.64 -15.73
N LYS A 199 3.91 17.57 -16.38
CA LYS A 199 3.18 18.64 -15.70
C LYS A 199 1.82 18.09 -15.30
N LEU A 200 1.54 18.01 -14.01
CA LEU A 200 0.29 17.50 -13.47
C LEU A 200 -0.38 18.54 -12.58
N SER A 201 -1.71 18.50 -12.53
CA SER A 201 -2.48 19.14 -11.47
C SER A 201 -3.22 18.07 -10.66
N VAL A 202 -3.48 18.31 -9.38
CA VAL A 202 -4.14 17.34 -8.50
C VAL A 202 -5.34 17.97 -7.82
N TYR A 203 -6.51 17.35 -7.94
CA TYR A 203 -7.66 17.65 -7.10
C TYR A 203 -7.65 16.70 -5.90
N VAL A 204 -7.69 17.25 -4.70
CA VAL A 204 -7.70 16.47 -3.45
C VAL A 204 -9.02 16.72 -2.75
N GLY A 205 -9.83 15.68 -2.58
CA GLY A 205 -10.98 15.74 -1.66
C GLY A 205 -10.47 15.88 -0.23
N GLU A 206 -11.04 16.80 0.54
CA GLU A 206 -10.59 17.06 1.92
C GLU A 206 -10.62 15.80 2.80
N THR A 207 -11.53 14.86 2.49
CA THR A 207 -11.69 13.55 3.11
C THR A 207 -12.18 13.63 4.56
N ARG A 208 -13.42 14.09 4.75
CA ARG A 208 -14.09 14.02 6.06
C ARG A 208 -14.26 12.54 6.50
N PRO A 209 -14.33 12.29 7.82
CA PRO A 209 -14.29 13.28 8.90
C PRO A 209 -12.89 13.72 9.35
N LEU A 210 -11.86 12.91 9.07
CA LEU A 210 -10.49 13.11 9.59
C LEU A 210 -9.65 14.13 8.80
N LEU A 211 -10.15 14.58 7.65
CA LEU A 211 -9.54 15.57 6.78
C LEU A 211 -8.14 15.18 6.29
N GLN A 212 -7.91 13.90 5.96
CA GLN A 212 -6.59 13.44 5.54
C GLN A 212 -6.14 14.07 4.23
N GLY A 213 -7.07 14.32 3.30
CA GLY A 213 -6.74 14.98 2.03
C GLY A 213 -6.28 16.42 2.26
N ALA A 214 -7.04 17.19 3.05
CA ALA A 214 -6.68 18.57 3.37
C ALA A 214 -5.40 18.68 4.20
N ARG A 215 -5.29 17.88 5.28
CA ARG A 215 -4.19 18.01 6.25
C ARG A 215 -2.89 17.37 5.82
N LEU A 216 -2.97 16.29 5.06
CA LEU A 216 -1.81 15.45 4.73
C LEU A 216 -1.50 15.50 3.24
N SER A 217 -2.42 15.06 2.38
CA SER A 217 -2.18 14.95 0.93
C SER A 217 -1.83 16.28 0.28
N ALA A 218 -2.64 17.32 0.55
CA ALA A 218 -2.37 18.67 0.05
C ALA A 218 -1.02 19.20 0.57
N TRP A 219 -0.71 18.94 1.85
CA TRP A 219 0.57 19.34 2.45
C TRP A 219 1.77 18.68 1.75
N GLU A 220 1.76 17.36 1.52
CA GLU A 220 2.88 16.65 0.90
C GLU A 220 3.04 16.97 -0.60
N LEU A 221 1.95 17.25 -1.31
CA LEU A 221 1.95 17.74 -2.70
C LEU A 221 2.54 19.15 -2.81
N MET A 222 2.14 20.08 -1.91
CA MET A 222 2.66 21.44 -1.88
C MET A 222 4.16 21.46 -1.58
N ARG A 223 4.64 20.64 -0.63
CA ARG A 223 6.09 20.53 -0.35
C ARG A 223 6.90 20.07 -1.56
N ARG A 224 6.31 19.21 -2.40
CA ARG A 224 6.90 18.73 -3.66
C ARG A 224 6.69 19.66 -4.85
N LYS A 225 6.03 20.82 -4.64
CA LYS A 225 5.70 21.80 -5.69
C LYS A 225 4.87 21.21 -6.83
N ILE A 226 4.00 20.26 -6.52
CA ILE A 226 3.02 19.71 -7.46
C ILE A 226 1.74 20.53 -7.31
N GLY A 227 1.17 21.00 -8.42
CA GLY A 227 -0.02 21.82 -8.40
C GLY A 227 -1.19 21.07 -7.76
N VAL A 228 -1.79 21.65 -6.72
CA VAL A 228 -2.89 21.03 -5.97
C VAL A 228 -4.03 22.02 -5.80
N THR A 229 -5.26 21.52 -5.96
CA THR A 229 -6.51 22.21 -5.64
C THR A 229 -7.24 21.37 -4.60
N LEU A 230 -7.46 21.94 -3.42
CA LEU A 230 -8.27 21.32 -2.37
C LEU A 230 -9.75 21.57 -2.65
N ILE A 231 -10.56 20.53 -2.54
CA ILE A 231 -12.02 20.59 -2.68
C ILE A 231 -12.68 19.89 -1.50
N THR A 232 -13.92 20.27 -1.17
CA THR A 232 -14.73 19.44 -0.27
C THR A 232 -15.17 18.17 -0.99
N ASP A 233 -15.49 17.11 -0.24
CA ASP A 233 -15.87 15.82 -0.83
C ASP A 233 -17.15 15.92 -1.69
N SER A 234 -18.05 16.87 -1.38
CA SER A 234 -19.27 17.13 -2.14
C SER A 234 -19.05 17.81 -3.51
N MET A 235 -17.86 18.37 -3.75
CA MET A 235 -17.53 19.06 -5.00
C MET A 235 -17.02 18.12 -6.11
N VAL A 236 -16.74 16.85 -5.79
CA VAL A 236 -16.21 15.85 -6.75
C VAL A 236 -17.07 15.79 -8.02
N ALA A 237 -18.39 15.67 -7.87
CA ALA A 237 -19.30 15.60 -9.00
C ALA A 237 -19.25 16.86 -9.87
N SER A 238 -19.15 18.04 -9.24
CA SER A 238 -19.07 19.32 -9.95
C SER A 238 -17.78 19.43 -10.77
N VAL A 239 -16.62 19.08 -10.20
CA VAL A 239 -15.35 19.18 -10.92
C VAL A 239 -15.24 18.14 -12.04
N MET A 240 -15.79 16.93 -11.85
CA MET A 240 -15.87 15.92 -12.90
C MET A 240 -16.81 16.35 -14.04
N ARG A 241 -17.99 16.89 -13.72
CA ARG A 241 -18.95 17.40 -14.72
C ARG A 241 -18.39 18.54 -15.56
N GLN A 242 -17.54 19.39 -14.97
CA GLN A 242 -16.85 20.48 -15.66
C GLN A 242 -15.66 20.01 -16.52
N GLY A 243 -15.38 18.70 -16.57
CA GLY A 243 -14.24 18.16 -17.34
C GLY A 243 -12.88 18.54 -16.76
N ARG A 244 -12.80 18.87 -15.46
CA ARG A 244 -11.55 19.29 -14.80
C ARG A 244 -10.70 18.12 -14.31
N VAL A 245 -11.20 16.89 -14.40
CA VAL A 245 -10.53 15.69 -13.90
C VAL A 245 -10.37 14.70 -15.04
N ASP A 246 -9.13 14.34 -15.33
CA ASP A 246 -8.78 13.39 -16.40
C ASP A 246 -8.70 11.96 -15.89
N LYS A 247 -8.22 11.76 -14.65
CA LYS A 247 -7.97 10.45 -14.04
C LYS A 247 -8.26 10.48 -12.54
N VAL A 248 -8.68 9.35 -11.98
CA VAL A 248 -8.73 9.13 -10.54
C VAL A 248 -7.65 8.13 -10.13
N VAL A 249 -6.88 8.43 -9.10
CA VAL A 249 -5.93 7.48 -8.48
C VAL A 249 -6.12 7.49 -6.96
N VAL A 250 -6.48 6.35 -6.39
CA VAL A 250 -6.70 6.16 -4.94
C VAL A 250 -5.87 5.01 -4.40
N GLY A 251 -5.70 4.97 -3.07
CA GLY A 251 -5.11 3.83 -2.38
C GLY A 251 -6.11 2.70 -2.13
N ALA A 252 -5.73 1.76 -1.28
CA ALA A 252 -6.63 0.75 -0.72
C ALA A 252 -6.21 0.40 0.71
N ASP A 253 -7.17 -0.04 1.52
CA ASP A 253 -6.93 -0.63 2.84
C ASP A 253 -7.07 -2.15 2.82
N ARG A 254 -7.90 -2.72 1.94
CA ARG A 254 -8.01 -4.16 1.69
C ARG A 254 -8.58 -4.44 0.30
N ILE A 255 -8.04 -5.44 -0.41
CA ILE A 255 -8.56 -5.87 -1.72
C ILE A 255 -8.89 -7.36 -1.67
N ALA A 256 -10.14 -7.73 -1.97
CA ALA A 256 -10.60 -9.13 -1.99
C ALA A 256 -10.11 -9.86 -3.26
N ALA A 257 -10.25 -11.19 -3.31
CA ALA A 257 -9.78 -12.01 -4.41
C ALA A 257 -10.40 -11.66 -5.79
N ASN A 258 -11.62 -11.12 -5.82
CA ASN A 258 -12.28 -10.66 -7.05
C ASN A 258 -11.88 -9.24 -7.51
N GLY A 259 -11.09 -8.51 -6.71
CA GLY A 259 -10.68 -7.12 -6.97
C GLY A 259 -11.55 -6.06 -6.27
N ASP A 260 -12.61 -6.45 -5.57
CA ASP A 260 -13.39 -5.50 -4.75
C ASP A 260 -12.46 -4.86 -3.72
N THR A 261 -12.51 -3.53 -3.65
CA THR A 261 -11.51 -2.75 -2.93
C THR A 261 -12.19 -1.95 -1.83
N ALA A 262 -11.81 -2.21 -0.58
CA ALA A 262 -12.12 -1.33 0.52
C ALA A 262 -11.09 -0.21 0.61
N ASN A 263 -11.56 1.03 0.69
CA ASN A 263 -10.74 2.22 0.90
C ASN A 263 -11.53 3.26 1.71
N LYS A 264 -10.91 4.40 2.01
CA LYS A 264 -11.54 5.49 2.79
C LYS A 264 -12.94 5.84 2.28
N ILE A 265 -13.88 6.02 3.21
CA ILE A 265 -15.25 6.44 2.93
C ILE A 265 -15.28 7.61 1.93
N GLY A 266 -16.15 7.51 0.92
CA GLY A 266 -16.21 8.38 -0.25
C GLY A 266 -15.58 7.77 -1.51
N THR A 267 -14.73 6.74 -1.39
CA THR A 267 -14.07 6.12 -2.56
C THR A 267 -15.09 5.50 -3.52
N TYR A 268 -16.08 4.78 -2.98
CA TYR A 268 -17.16 4.20 -3.79
C TYR A 268 -17.97 5.26 -4.53
N SER A 269 -18.28 6.39 -3.87
CA SER A 269 -18.98 7.52 -4.50
C SER A 269 -18.15 8.10 -5.67
N ILE A 270 -16.85 8.31 -5.46
CA ILE A 270 -15.94 8.78 -6.51
C ILE A 270 -15.89 7.78 -7.67
N ALA A 271 -15.86 6.47 -7.40
CA ALA A 271 -15.86 5.44 -8.44
C ALA A 271 -17.14 5.44 -9.29
N CYS A 272 -18.30 5.65 -8.66
CA CYS A 272 -19.58 5.80 -9.36
C CYS A 272 -19.59 7.05 -10.25
N LEU A 273 -19.12 8.18 -9.74
CA LEU A 273 -19.03 9.44 -10.49
C LEU A 273 -18.01 9.34 -11.64
N ALA A 274 -16.86 8.70 -11.39
CA ALA A 274 -15.86 8.46 -12.42
C ALA A 274 -16.43 7.61 -13.57
N ARG A 275 -17.21 6.56 -13.24
CA ARG A 275 -17.91 5.76 -14.25
C ARG A 275 -18.91 6.59 -15.05
N LEU A 276 -19.74 7.39 -14.37
CA LEU A 276 -20.74 8.27 -15.01
C LEU A 276 -20.09 9.24 -16.01
N HIS A 277 -18.95 9.84 -15.63
CA HIS A 277 -18.23 10.82 -16.44
C HIS A 277 -17.16 10.19 -17.35
N LYS A 278 -17.08 8.85 -17.45
CA LYS A 278 -16.12 8.11 -18.28
C LYS A 278 -14.65 8.43 -17.94
N ILE A 279 -14.37 8.72 -16.67
CA ILE A 279 -13.04 8.99 -16.14
C ILE A 279 -12.41 7.67 -15.68
N PRO A 280 -11.19 7.31 -16.13
CA PRO A 280 -10.49 6.13 -15.63
C PRO A 280 -10.24 6.20 -14.12
N PHE A 281 -10.58 5.12 -13.43
CA PHE A 281 -10.45 4.97 -11.98
C PHE A 281 -9.41 3.91 -11.64
N TYR A 282 -8.30 4.32 -11.03
CA TYR A 282 -7.20 3.44 -10.69
C TYR A 282 -7.04 3.29 -9.18
N VAL A 283 -6.79 2.05 -8.75
CA VAL A 283 -6.39 1.73 -7.38
C VAL A 283 -4.91 1.41 -7.36
N ALA A 284 -4.14 2.00 -6.46
CA ALA A 284 -2.71 1.74 -6.30
C ALA A 284 -2.42 1.14 -4.91
N ALA A 285 -2.02 -0.13 -4.87
CA ALA A 285 -1.81 -0.86 -3.63
C ALA A 285 -0.79 -2.01 -3.77
N PRO A 286 0.03 -2.28 -2.74
CA PRO A 286 0.96 -3.40 -2.74
C PRO A 286 0.25 -4.74 -2.58
N SER A 287 0.89 -5.82 -3.01
CA SER A 287 0.40 -7.19 -2.81
C SER A 287 0.04 -7.55 -1.36
N SER A 288 0.67 -6.90 -0.38
CA SER A 288 0.37 -7.08 1.05
C SER A 288 -1.01 -6.55 1.48
N THR A 289 -1.68 -5.76 0.63
CA THR A 289 -3.04 -5.23 0.85
C THR A 289 -4.12 -6.20 0.34
N PHE A 290 -3.73 -7.21 -0.43
CA PHE A 290 -4.66 -8.20 -0.96
C PHE A 290 -4.95 -9.29 0.08
N ASP A 291 -6.22 -9.57 0.27
CA ASP A 291 -6.74 -10.64 1.10
C ASP A 291 -7.37 -11.70 0.20
N PHE A 292 -6.55 -12.64 -0.26
CA PHE A 292 -7.00 -13.75 -1.10
C PHE A 292 -7.81 -14.80 -0.33
N SER A 293 -7.95 -14.68 0.99
CA SER A 293 -8.77 -15.59 1.79
C SER A 293 -10.26 -15.27 1.69
N ILE A 294 -10.62 -14.06 1.26
CA ILE A 294 -12.00 -13.64 1.07
C ILE A 294 -12.37 -13.53 -0.42
N PRO A 295 -13.56 -14.02 -0.82
CA PRO A 295 -13.93 -14.10 -2.23
C PRO A 295 -14.31 -12.74 -2.84
N ASP A 296 -14.91 -11.86 -2.05
CA ASP A 296 -15.47 -10.58 -2.49
C ASP A 296 -15.56 -9.54 -1.36
N GLY A 297 -15.98 -8.32 -1.71
CA GLY A 297 -16.00 -7.18 -0.82
C GLY A 297 -17.01 -7.26 0.33
N ARG A 298 -18.03 -8.14 0.26
CA ARG A 298 -19.03 -8.31 1.35
C ARG A 298 -18.43 -8.89 2.62
N HIS A 299 -17.27 -9.53 2.49
CA HIS A 299 -16.54 -10.17 3.58
C HIS A 299 -15.52 -9.21 4.22
N ILE A 300 -15.42 -7.96 3.75
CA ILE A 300 -14.53 -6.96 4.33
C ILE A 300 -15.25 -6.29 5.50
N PRO A 301 -14.76 -6.44 6.75
CA PRO A 301 -15.35 -5.74 7.89
C PRO A 301 -15.09 -4.23 7.78
N ILE A 302 -16.13 -3.43 8.02
CA ILE A 302 -16.06 -1.97 7.98
C ILE A 302 -15.94 -1.41 9.40
N GLU A 303 -14.86 -0.68 9.66
CA GLU A 303 -14.63 0.02 10.93
C GLU A 303 -15.62 1.19 11.07
N GLU A 304 -16.50 1.15 12.06
CA GLU A 304 -17.27 2.33 12.49
C GLU A 304 -16.54 3.05 13.63
N ARG A 305 -16.48 4.39 13.54
CA ARG A 305 -15.67 5.23 14.43
C ARG A 305 -16.52 6.18 15.26
N ALA A 306 -15.90 6.75 16.28
CA ALA A 306 -16.56 7.60 17.26
C ALA A 306 -17.31 8.78 16.59
N PRO A 307 -18.56 9.08 17.01
CA PRO A 307 -19.37 10.20 16.50
C PRO A 307 -18.69 11.57 16.54
N GLN A 308 -17.73 11.76 17.45
CA GLN A 308 -17.02 13.02 17.67
C GLN A 308 -16.15 13.42 16.48
N GLU A 309 -15.73 12.48 15.62
CA GLU A 309 -15.01 12.82 14.39
C GLU A 309 -15.89 13.66 13.45
N ILE A 310 -17.20 13.40 13.43
CA ILE A 310 -18.18 14.17 12.64
C ILE A 310 -18.69 15.38 13.41
N THR A 311 -19.13 15.19 14.66
CA THR A 311 -19.85 16.20 15.44
C THR A 311 -18.96 17.26 16.08
N ALA A 312 -17.67 16.96 16.30
CA ALA A 312 -16.72 17.87 16.92
C ALA A 312 -15.28 17.70 16.38
N PRO A 313 -15.06 17.85 15.06
CA PRO A 313 -13.71 17.77 14.49
C PRO A 313 -12.78 18.78 15.19
N PHE A 314 -11.58 18.31 15.56
CA PHE A 314 -10.59 19.11 16.29
C PHE A 314 -11.10 19.67 17.63
N GLY A 315 -12.06 18.98 18.26
CA GLY A 315 -12.64 19.38 19.55
C GLY A 315 -13.61 20.54 19.47
N ARG A 316 -14.00 20.98 18.26
CA ARG A 316 -14.95 22.09 18.05
C ARG A 316 -16.28 21.56 17.57
N PRO A 317 -17.38 21.71 18.33
CA PRO A 317 -18.70 21.26 17.90
C PRO A 317 -19.14 21.89 16.57
N THR A 318 -19.60 21.05 15.65
CA THR A 318 -20.17 21.44 14.34
C THR A 318 -21.56 20.83 14.10
N ALA A 319 -22.12 20.14 15.10
CA ALA A 319 -23.44 19.53 15.04
C ALA A 319 -24.14 19.64 16.41
N PRO A 320 -25.50 19.57 16.45
CA PRO A 320 -26.25 19.61 17.70
C PRO A 320 -25.82 18.51 18.69
N LYS A 321 -25.81 18.84 19.98
CA LYS A 321 -25.50 17.88 21.05
C LYS A 321 -26.53 16.74 21.03
N GLY A 322 -26.04 15.49 21.06
CA GLY A 322 -26.90 14.29 21.14
C GLY A 322 -27.43 13.76 19.81
N VAL A 323 -27.10 14.38 18.66
CA VAL A 323 -27.48 13.86 17.35
C VAL A 323 -26.88 12.47 17.12
N LYS A 324 -27.67 11.53 16.57
CA LYS A 324 -27.18 10.21 16.17
C LYS A 324 -26.28 10.34 14.93
N VAL A 325 -25.23 9.54 14.89
CA VAL A 325 -24.21 9.61 13.83
C VAL A 325 -23.95 8.22 13.27
N PHE A 326 -23.89 8.13 11.95
CA PHE A 326 -23.35 7.00 11.22
C PHE A 326 -21.97 7.38 10.68
N ASN A 327 -20.90 6.69 11.12
CA ASN A 327 -19.52 7.05 10.79
C ASN A 327 -18.67 5.83 10.38
N PRO A 328 -18.99 5.21 9.22
CA PRO A 328 -18.12 4.21 8.64
C PRO A 328 -16.82 4.86 8.14
N ALA A 329 -15.68 4.30 8.52
CA ALA A 329 -14.38 4.82 8.12
C ALA A 329 -13.99 4.43 6.69
N PHE A 330 -14.66 3.45 6.11
CA PHE A 330 -14.34 2.87 4.81
C PHE A 330 -15.63 2.52 4.04
N ASP A 331 -15.54 2.46 2.71
CA ASP A 331 -16.54 1.85 1.84
C ASP A 331 -15.88 0.84 0.91
N VAL A 332 -16.70 0.03 0.23
CA VAL A 332 -16.23 -0.99 -0.72
C VAL A 332 -16.60 -0.56 -2.12
N THR A 333 -15.59 -0.45 -2.98
CA THR A 333 -15.75 -0.22 -4.42
C THR A 333 -15.78 -1.55 -5.16
N PRO A 334 -16.90 -1.92 -5.83
CA PRO A 334 -16.97 -3.11 -6.65
C PRO A 334 -15.94 -3.09 -7.78
N ALA A 335 -15.32 -4.23 -8.05
CA ALA A 335 -14.28 -4.38 -9.07
C ALA A 335 -14.73 -3.89 -10.46
N GLY A 336 -16.03 -4.00 -10.77
CA GLY A 336 -16.61 -3.49 -12.00
C GLY A 336 -16.40 -1.99 -12.20
N LEU A 337 -16.27 -1.18 -11.16
CA LEU A 337 -16.04 0.28 -11.27
C LEU A 337 -14.56 0.65 -11.44
N ILE A 338 -13.63 -0.31 -11.30
CA ILE A 338 -12.20 -0.07 -11.29
C ILE A 338 -11.63 -0.32 -12.69
N THR A 339 -10.94 0.66 -13.26
CA THR A 339 -10.29 0.53 -14.58
C THR A 339 -9.05 -0.37 -14.52
N ALA A 340 -8.20 -0.19 -13.50
CA ALA A 340 -7.03 -1.02 -13.27
C ALA A 340 -6.55 -0.95 -11.82
N ILE A 341 -5.86 -2.00 -11.37
CA ILE A 341 -5.18 -2.05 -10.07
C ILE A 341 -3.67 -2.07 -10.30
N ILE A 342 -2.98 -1.06 -9.78
CA ILE A 342 -1.53 -0.85 -9.90
C ILE A 342 -0.86 -1.50 -8.69
N THR A 343 0.08 -2.41 -8.96
CA THR A 343 0.84 -3.16 -7.95
C THR A 343 2.34 -3.01 -8.18
N GLU A 344 3.15 -3.49 -7.25
CA GLU A 344 4.61 -3.55 -7.42
C GLU A 344 5.03 -4.51 -8.54
N ARG A 345 4.14 -5.39 -9.01
CA ARG A 345 4.42 -6.41 -10.03
C ARG A 345 3.86 -6.07 -11.40
N GLY A 346 3.16 -4.94 -11.52
CA GLY A 346 2.55 -4.46 -12.75
C GLY A 346 1.12 -3.97 -12.55
N ILE A 347 0.39 -3.84 -13.65
CA ILE A 347 -0.96 -3.29 -13.68
C ILE A 347 -1.95 -4.39 -14.04
N ALA A 348 -2.82 -4.75 -13.10
CA ALA A 348 -3.93 -5.67 -13.31
C ALA A 348 -5.10 -4.95 -13.97
N ARG A 349 -5.76 -5.61 -14.92
CA ARG A 349 -6.99 -5.12 -15.59
C ARG A 349 -8.09 -6.18 -15.53
N PRO A 350 -9.37 -5.82 -15.69
CA PRO A 350 -10.45 -6.79 -15.82
C PRO A 350 -10.18 -7.83 -16.93
N PRO A 351 -10.54 -9.12 -16.72
CA PRO A 351 -11.11 -9.70 -15.50
C PRO A 351 -10.04 -9.86 -14.39
N PHE A 352 -10.31 -9.27 -13.21
CA PHE A 352 -9.31 -9.13 -12.15
C PHE A 352 -8.86 -10.46 -11.53
N LYS A 353 -9.76 -11.45 -11.38
CA LYS A 353 -9.38 -12.78 -10.89
C LYS A 353 -8.21 -13.38 -11.69
N THR A 354 -8.25 -13.26 -13.01
CA THR A 354 -7.23 -13.80 -13.91
C THR A 354 -5.94 -12.98 -13.87
N SER A 355 -6.04 -11.66 -14.01
CA SER A 355 -4.87 -10.77 -14.07
C SER A 355 -4.13 -10.70 -12.73
N LEU A 356 -4.86 -10.68 -11.60
CA LEU A 356 -4.25 -10.72 -10.26
C LEU A 356 -3.59 -12.07 -9.98
N ARG A 357 -4.19 -13.18 -10.39
CA ARG A 357 -3.54 -14.50 -10.27
C ARG A 357 -2.25 -14.56 -11.08
N HIS A 358 -2.22 -14.02 -12.30
CA HIS A 358 -1.02 -13.97 -13.12
C HIS A 358 0.09 -13.10 -12.48
N LEU A 359 -0.25 -11.92 -11.98
CA LEU A 359 0.71 -10.97 -11.40
C LEU A 359 1.19 -11.41 -10.00
N LEU A 360 0.28 -11.83 -9.14
CA LEU A 360 0.53 -12.04 -7.70
C LEU A 360 0.61 -13.53 -7.31
N GLY A 361 0.07 -14.44 -8.12
CA GLY A 361 -0.04 -15.87 -7.81
C GLY A 361 1.27 -16.67 -7.90
N ARG A 362 2.36 -16.10 -8.43
CA ARG A 362 3.69 -16.73 -8.35
C ARG A 362 4.25 -16.54 -6.93
N ARG A 363 3.91 -17.48 -6.04
CA ARG A 363 4.62 -17.79 -4.80
C ARG A 363 4.69 -19.32 -4.63
N ARG A 364 5.47 -19.96 -5.49
CA ARG A 364 6.17 -21.25 -5.28
C ARG A 364 7.27 -21.30 -6.35
N ASP A 365 8.48 -21.71 -5.94
CA ASP A 365 9.61 -22.09 -6.80
C ASP A 365 10.64 -21.04 -7.28
N GLU A 366 11.10 -20.14 -6.38
CA GLU A 366 12.42 -19.48 -6.57
C GLU A 366 13.35 -19.61 -5.33
N ARG A 367 13.14 -20.64 -4.50
CA ARG A 367 14.12 -21.08 -3.50
C ARG A 367 14.15 -22.60 -3.46
N GLY A 368 15.05 -23.21 -4.23
CA GLY A 368 15.23 -24.65 -4.25
C GLY A 368 16.12 -25.17 -5.37
N GLY A 369 17.21 -24.48 -5.69
CA GLY A 369 18.30 -25.08 -6.46
C GLY A 369 19.23 -25.83 -5.51
N THR A 370 19.09 -27.16 -5.44
CA THR A 370 20.18 -28.09 -5.10
C THR A 370 19.91 -29.40 -5.82
N LYS A 371 20.84 -29.73 -6.71
CA LYS A 371 20.98 -31.00 -7.41
C LYS A 371 20.96 -32.16 -6.42
N GLY A 372 20.16 -33.18 -6.71
CA GLY A 372 20.26 -34.51 -6.10
C GLY A 372 20.62 -35.51 -7.19
N VAL A 373 21.84 -36.03 -7.11
CA VAL A 373 22.36 -37.16 -7.90
C VAL A 373 21.98 -38.46 -7.18
N GLY A 374 21.65 -39.49 -7.96
CA GLY A 374 21.58 -40.90 -7.56
C GLY A 374 20.21 -41.52 -7.83
N SER A 375 20.04 -42.76 -8.28
CA SER A 375 20.95 -43.83 -8.74
C SER A 375 20.05 -45.04 -9.03
N GLY A 376 20.29 -45.78 -10.12
CA GLY A 376 19.71 -47.12 -10.39
C GLY A 376 18.28 -47.09 -10.93
N THR A 377 17.86 -47.91 -11.90
CA THR A 377 18.37 -49.23 -12.31
C THR A 377 17.92 -49.50 -13.75
N LEU A 378 18.77 -50.21 -14.48
CA LEU A 378 18.57 -50.74 -15.82
C LEU A 378 17.34 -51.67 -15.86
N ASP A 379 16.54 -51.58 -16.93
CA ASP A 379 15.83 -52.76 -17.43
C ASP A 379 15.93 -52.81 -18.96
N VAL A 380 16.32 -53.98 -19.43
CA VAL A 380 16.67 -54.32 -20.81
C VAL A 380 15.59 -55.29 -21.30
N GLY A 381 14.85 -54.93 -22.35
CA GLY A 381 13.76 -55.79 -22.83
C GLY A 381 13.33 -55.52 -24.27
N ARG A 382 14.09 -56.08 -25.20
CA ARG A 382 13.79 -56.35 -26.63
C ARG A 382 12.29 -56.34 -27.04
N ARG A 383 11.98 -55.74 -28.20
CA ARG A 383 11.61 -56.49 -29.43
C ARG A 383 11.36 -55.57 -30.62
N THR A 384 11.91 -56.02 -31.74
CA THR A 384 11.82 -55.55 -33.13
C THR A 384 10.49 -55.97 -33.77
N ASN A 385 9.91 -55.15 -34.67
CA ASN A 385 9.71 -55.45 -36.09
C ASN A 385 8.68 -54.53 -36.78
N GLU A 386 9.16 -53.95 -37.88
CA GLU A 386 8.56 -53.92 -39.22
C GLU A 386 7.24 -53.20 -39.57
N VAL A 387 7.40 -52.22 -40.46
CA VAL A 387 6.81 -52.14 -41.83
C VAL A 387 5.27 -52.02 -41.94
N ARG A 388 4.77 -50.89 -42.47
CA ARG A 388 4.37 -50.75 -43.91
C ARG A 388 3.91 -49.32 -44.27
N ARG A 389 4.37 -48.86 -45.43
CA ARG A 389 3.81 -47.80 -46.29
C ARG A 389 2.32 -48.13 -46.61
N THR A 390 1.40 -47.21 -46.88
CA THR A 390 1.29 -46.43 -48.14
C THR A 390 0.11 -45.44 -48.12
N ARG A 391 0.37 -44.23 -48.64
CA ARG A 391 -0.34 -43.45 -49.68
C ARG A 391 -1.85 -43.14 -49.65
N HIS A 392 -2.07 -41.84 -49.90
CA HIS A 392 -2.97 -41.17 -50.87
C HIS A 392 -4.42 -40.78 -50.53
N GLU A 393 -4.61 -39.46 -50.63
CA GLU A 393 -5.64 -38.73 -51.37
C GLU A 393 -7.09 -38.60 -50.84
N ALA A 394 -7.35 -37.36 -50.38
CA ALA A 394 -8.08 -36.32 -51.12
C ALA A 394 -9.56 -36.02 -50.81
N ARG A 395 -9.81 -34.71 -50.96
CA ARG A 395 -11.04 -33.97 -51.30
C ARG A 395 -11.86 -33.33 -50.17
N SER A 396 -11.54 -32.06 -49.95
CA SER A 396 -12.35 -30.87 -50.29
C SER A 396 -13.86 -30.80 -49.98
N THR A 397 -14.21 -29.70 -49.29
CA THR A 397 -15.32 -28.74 -49.53
C THR A 397 -16.78 -29.19 -49.40
N ASN A 398 -17.53 -28.62 -48.43
CA ASN A 398 -18.59 -27.63 -48.71
C ASN A 398 -19.25 -26.99 -47.46
N VAL A 399 -19.11 -25.67 -47.39
CA VAL A 399 -20.09 -24.56 -47.19
C VAL A 399 -21.58 -24.87 -46.88
N LEU A 400 -22.05 -24.28 -45.76
CA LEU A 400 -23.35 -23.60 -45.41
C LEU A 400 -24.69 -24.34 -45.63
N PRO A 401 -25.84 -23.92 -45.02
CA PRO A 401 -26.37 -22.56 -44.75
C PRO A 401 -25.99 -21.89 -43.43
#